data_AF-A0A6F8VE50-F1
#
_entry.id   AF-A0A6F8VE50-F1
#
_cell.length_a   1.000
_cell.length_b   1.000
_cell.length_c   1.000
_cell.angle_alpha   90.00
_cell.angle_beta   90.00
_cell.angle_gamma   90.00
#
_symmetry.space_group_name_H-M   'P 1'
#
loop_
_entity.id
_entity.type
_entity.pdbx_description
1 polymer ?
#
loop_
_entity_poly.entity_id
_entity_poly.type
_entity_poly.pdbx_seq_one_letter_code
_entity_poly.pdbx_strand_id
1 'polypeptide(L)'
;MYLSSLNDCELSLFADSTLDSLTSTELERELLKRFNQRLAQDDEDQPLVDALAQCGVEFDDLVEIIKTLDEFHVADVDSLKEKLTRADKFYAIANDSGDVFQRLTSLINETL
;
A
#
# COMPACT_ATOMS: atom_id res chain seq x y z
N MET A 1 -5.79 30.83 -24.75
CA MET A 1 -4.76 29.77 -24.67
C MET A 1 -5.26 28.77 -23.64
N TYR A 2 -5.49 27.51 -24.03
CA TYR A 2 -6.19 26.52 -23.20
C TYR A 2 -5.26 25.80 -22.21
N LEU A 3 -4.44 26.56 -21.47
CA LEU A 3 -3.50 25.97 -20.51
C LEU A 3 -4.22 25.15 -19.43
N SER A 4 -5.42 25.58 -19.06
CA SER A 4 -6.26 24.91 -18.07
C SER A 4 -6.90 23.60 -18.54
N SER A 5 -6.76 23.21 -19.82
CA SER A 5 -7.29 21.95 -20.34
C SER A 5 -6.21 20.92 -20.67
N LEU A 6 -4.94 21.26 -20.51
CA LEU A 6 -3.82 20.35 -20.72
C LEU A 6 -3.66 19.47 -19.47
N ASN A 7 -3.34 18.19 -19.67
CA ASN A 7 -2.86 17.36 -18.56
C ASN A 7 -1.42 17.76 -18.18
N ASP A 8 -0.93 17.29 -17.03
CA ASP A 8 0.36 17.74 -16.51
C ASP A 8 1.55 17.38 -17.41
N CYS A 9 1.51 16.26 -18.13
CA CYS A 9 2.52 15.88 -19.13
C CYS A 9 2.49 16.79 -20.36
N GLU A 10 1.30 17.12 -20.86
CA GLU A 10 1.11 18.05 -21.98
C GLU A 10 1.51 19.47 -21.59
N LEU A 11 1.23 19.87 -20.35
CA LEU A 11 1.61 21.16 -19.79
C LEU A 11 3.13 21.28 -19.63
N SER A 12 3.80 20.21 -19.17
CA SER A 12 5.26 20.11 -19.10
C SER A 12 5.89 20.26 -20.50
N LEU A 13 5.43 19.47 -21.47
CA LEU A 13 5.91 19.54 -22.87
C LEU A 13 5.71 20.92 -23.48
N PHE A 14 4.54 21.52 -23.23
CA PHE A 14 4.24 22.86 -23.68
C PHE A 14 5.18 23.89 -23.02
N ALA A 15 5.38 23.82 -21.71
CA ALA A 15 6.27 24.72 -20.97
C ALA A 15 7.71 24.63 -21.49
N ASP A 16 8.22 23.42 -21.73
CA ASP A 16 9.55 23.18 -22.29
C ASP A 16 9.69 23.79 -23.70
N SER A 17 8.65 23.69 -24.52
CA SER A 17 8.64 24.27 -25.88
C SER A 17 8.60 25.81 -25.90
N THR A 18 8.11 26.43 -24.83
CA THR A 18 8.01 27.89 -24.69
C THR A 18 9.20 28.51 -23.94
N LEU A 19 9.99 27.68 -23.27
CA LEU A 19 11.11 28.12 -22.45
C LEU A 19 12.28 28.51 -23.37
N ASP A 20 12.70 29.76 -23.26
CA ASP A 20 13.74 30.32 -24.11
C ASP A 20 14.96 30.69 -23.29
N SER A 21 16.13 30.35 -23.84
CA SER A 21 17.39 30.46 -23.11
C SER A 21 17.83 31.91 -22.83
N LEU A 22 17.24 32.89 -23.49
CA LEU A 22 17.58 34.31 -23.41
C LEU A 22 16.51 35.15 -22.70
N THR A 23 15.26 34.70 -22.70
CA THR A 23 14.13 35.47 -22.18
C THR A 23 13.48 34.85 -20.93
N SER A 24 13.63 33.55 -20.70
CA SER A 24 13.12 32.91 -19.49
C SER A 24 14.11 33.02 -18.35
N THR A 25 13.57 33.33 -17.18
CA THR A 25 14.28 33.50 -15.92
C THR A 25 14.85 32.16 -15.40
N GLU A 26 15.86 32.25 -14.54
CA GLU A 26 16.40 31.06 -13.84
C GLU A 26 15.34 30.35 -12.99
N LEU A 27 14.41 31.12 -12.42
CA LEU A 27 13.32 30.58 -11.61
C LEU A 27 12.36 29.73 -12.45
N GLU A 28 11.97 30.19 -13.64
CA GLU A 28 11.07 29.44 -14.53
C GLU A 28 11.68 28.09 -14.96
N ARG A 29 13.00 28.08 -15.22
CA ARG A 29 13.73 26.84 -15.55
C ARG A 29 13.77 25.87 -14.39
N GLU A 30 14.07 26.37 -13.20
CA GLU A 30 14.15 25.53 -12.00
C GLU A 30 12.76 25.01 -11.61
N LEU A 31 11.70 25.79 -11.79
CA LEU A 31 10.32 25.34 -11.58
C LEU A 31 9.92 24.23 -12.55
N LEU A 32 10.19 24.40 -13.86
CA LEU A 32 9.87 23.35 -14.83
C LEU A 32 10.68 22.06 -14.56
N LYS A 33 11.95 22.20 -14.20
CA LYS A 33 12.79 21.06 -13.83
C LYS A 33 12.21 20.28 -12.65
N ARG A 34 11.78 20.97 -11.58
CA ARG A 34 11.16 20.32 -10.41
C ARG A 34 9.80 19.71 -10.73
N PHE A 35 9.03 20.36 -11.60
CA PHE A 35 7.76 19.83 -12.07
C PHE A 35 7.94 18.52 -12.85
N ASN A 36 8.89 18.47 -13.77
CA ASN A 36 9.22 17.25 -14.52
C ASN A 36 9.73 16.12 -13.60
N GLN A 37 10.55 16.47 -12.60
CA GLN A 37 10.97 15.50 -11.58
C GLN A 37 9.79 14.92 -10.80
N ARG A 38 8.82 15.77 -10.43
CA ARG A 38 7.62 15.33 -9.72
C ARG A 38 6.74 14.43 -10.58
N LEU A 39 6.56 14.74 -11.86
CA LEU A 39 5.81 13.88 -12.78
C LEU A 39 6.46 12.51 -12.94
N ALA A 40 7.79 12.47 -13.03
CA ALA A 40 8.52 11.20 -13.08
C ALA A 40 8.35 10.38 -11.77
N GLN A 41 8.26 11.04 -10.62
CA GLN A 41 8.00 10.37 -9.34
C GLN A 41 6.56 9.85 -9.24
N ASP A 42 5.58 10.61 -9.70
CA ASP A 42 4.18 10.16 -9.72
C ASP A 42 4.01 8.91 -10.62
N ASP A 43 4.72 8.84 -11.74
CA ASP A 43 4.77 7.64 -12.60
C ASP A 43 5.44 6.42 -11.91
N GLU A 44 6.45 6.64 -11.07
CA GLU A 44 7.13 5.59 -10.29
C GLU A 44 6.25 5.06 -9.15
N ASP A 45 5.41 5.90 -8.56
CA ASP A 45 4.50 5.56 -7.46
C ASP A 45 3.17 4.96 -7.95
N GLN A 46 2.78 5.20 -9.21
CA GLN A 46 1.54 4.69 -9.80
C GLN A 46 1.34 3.17 -9.65
N PRO A 47 2.34 2.29 -9.83
CA PRO A 47 2.19 0.85 -9.60
C PRO A 47 1.82 0.49 -8.16
N LEU A 48 2.32 1.25 -7.18
CA LEU A 48 1.99 1.06 -5.77
C LEU A 48 0.54 1.50 -5.50
N VAL A 49 0.14 2.64 -6.03
CA VAL A 49 -1.23 3.16 -5.93
C VAL A 49 -2.23 2.18 -6.55
N ASP A 50 -1.93 1.66 -7.74
CA ASP A 50 -2.76 0.66 -8.43
C ASP A 50 -2.86 -0.65 -7.62
N ALA A 51 -1.74 -1.10 -7.01
CA ALA A 51 -1.72 -2.29 -6.17
C ALA A 51 -2.56 -2.12 -4.89
N LEU A 52 -2.50 -0.95 -4.25
CA LEU A 52 -3.33 -0.62 -3.09
C LEU A 52 -4.82 -0.61 -3.45
N ALA A 53 -5.17 0.01 -4.57
CA ALA A 53 -6.53 0.04 -5.07
C ALA A 53 -7.08 -1.37 -5.37
N GLN A 54 -6.27 -2.25 -5.98
CA GLN A 54 -6.65 -3.65 -6.23
C GLN A 54 -6.87 -4.45 -4.95
N CYS A 55 -6.10 -4.18 -3.91
CA CYS A 55 -6.23 -4.80 -2.60
C CYS A 55 -7.34 -4.17 -1.74
N GLY A 56 -7.93 -3.05 -2.17
CA GLY A 56 -8.92 -2.30 -1.40
C GLY A 56 -8.35 -1.69 -0.11
N VAL A 57 -7.04 -1.39 -0.10
CA VAL A 57 -6.31 -0.85 1.04
C VAL A 57 -6.11 0.64 0.81
N GLU A 58 -6.51 1.49 1.78
CA GLU A 58 -6.20 2.91 1.70
C GLU A 58 -4.74 3.17 2.09
N PHE A 59 -4.19 4.29 1.61
CA PHE A 59 -2.77 4.61 1.87
C PHE A 59 -2.48 4.76 3.37
N ASP A 60 -3.45 5.28 4.14
CA ASP A 60 -3.33 5.40 5.60
C ASP A 60 -3.26 4.02 6.28
N ASP A 61 -4.05 3.05 5.80
CA ASP A 61 -4.03 1.68 6.28
C ASP A 61 -2.68 1.00 5.97
N LEU A 62 -2.06 1.31 4.83
CA LEU A 62 -0.74 0.77 4.48
C LEU A 62 0.31 1.14 5.53
N VAL A 63 0.30 2.38 6.03
CA VAL A 63 1.25 2.83 7.05
C VAL A 63 1.05 2.05 8.36
N GLU A 64 -0.20 1.81 8.76
CA GLU A 64 -0.51 1.04 9.95
C GLU A 64 -0.15 -0.45 9.80
N ILE A 65 -0.40 -1.03 8.62
CA ILE A 65 0.01 -2.39 8.28
C ILE A 65 1.53 -2.53 8.36
N ILE A 66 2.29 -1.59 7.77
CA ILE A 66 3.76 -1.63 7.80
C ILE A 66 4.28 -1.53 9.24
N LYS A 67 3.74 -0.63 10.05
CA LYS A 67 4.12 -0.52 11.47
C LYS A 67 3.85 -1.81 12.23
N THR A 68 2.67 -2.40 12.00
CA THR A 68 2.31 -3.68 12.62
C THR A 68 3.28 -4.79 12.20
N LEU A 69 3.63 -4.88 10.92
CA LEU A 69 4.62 -5.85 10.43
C LEU A 69 5.99 -5.66 11.09
N ASP A 70 6.43 -4.41 11.28
CA ASP A 70 7.69 -4.09 11.96
C ASP A 70 7.66 -4.50 13.45
N GLU A 71 6.56 -4.19 14.16
CA GLU A 71 6.34 -4.62 15.55
C GLU A 71 6.40 -6.14 15.73
N PHE A 72 5.89 -6.89 14.74
CA PHE A 72 5.94 -8.35 14.74
C PHE A 72 7.22 -8.93 14.12
N HIS A 73 8.20 -8.07 13.80
CA HIS A 73 9.48 -8.41 13.16
C HIS A 73 9.28 -9.27 11.91
N VAL A 74 8.33 -8.88 11.07
CA VAL A 74 8.04 -9.51 9.79
C VAL A 74 8.70 -8.69 8.68
N ALA A 75 9.88 -9.12 8.28
CA ALA A 75 10.69 -8.40 7.28
C ALA A 75 10.38 -8.81 5.83
N ASP A 76 9.72 -9.94 5.63
CA ASP A 76 9.45 -10.49 4.30
C ASP A 76 8.12 -11.27 4.24
N VAL A 77 7.64 -11.45 3.02
CA VAL A 77 6.34 -12.09 2.72
C VAL A 77 6.32 -13.56 3.12
N ASP A 78 7.44 -14.27 3.04
CA ASP A 78 7.49 -15.70 3.37
C ASP A 78 7.41 -15.89 4.89
N SER A 79 8.13 -15.07 5.65
CA SER A 79 8.00 -14.96 7.11
C SER A 79 6.56 -14.65 7.54
N LEU A 80 5.86 -13.76 6.82
CA LEU A 80 4.45 -13.46 7.09
C LEU A 80 3.55 -14.70 6.87
N LYS A 81 3.72 -15.37 5.72
CA LYS A 81 2.95 -16.58 5.37
C LYS A 81 3.14 -17.70 6.39
N GLU A 82 4.38 -17.92 6.84
CA GLU A 82 4.67 -18.94 7.86
C GLU A 82 3.97 -18.64 9.19
N LYS A 83 3.99 -17.37 9.62
CA LYS A 83 3.33 -16.94 10.86
C LYS A 83 1.82 -17.08 10.77
N LEU A 84 1.20 -16.66 9.66
CA LEU A 84 -0.25 -16.82 9.44
C LEU A 84 -0.65 -18.30 9.39
N THR A 85 0.09 -19.12 8.63
CA THR A 85 -0.17 -20.57 8.55
C THR A 85 -0.08 -21.23 9.93
N ARG A 86 0.87 -20.79 10.77
CA ARG A 86 1.00 -21.28 12.13
C ARG A 86 -0.18 -20.83 13.00
N ALA A 87 -0.60 -19.57 12.88
CA ALA A 87 -1.76 -19.03 13.60
C ALA A 87 -3.05 -19.80 13.25
N ASP A 88 -3.30 -20.07 11.97
CA ASP A 88 -4.46 -20.85 11.52
C ASP A 88 -4.49 -22.25 12.11
N LYS A 89 -3.33 -22.93 12.17
CA LYS A 89 -3.20 -24.24 12.80
C LYS A 89 -3.52 -24.20 14.28
N PHE A 90 -3.04 -23.18 15.01
CA PHE A 90 -3.39 -23.01 16.42
C PHE A 90 -4.87 -22.73 16.62
N TYR A 91 -5.47 -21.93 15.76
CA TYR A 91 -6.90 -21.64 15.81
C TYR A 91 -7.73 -22.91 15.60
N ALA A 92 -7.38 -23.74 14.61
CA ALA A 92 -8.02 -25.03 14.37
C ALA A 92 -7.92 -25.96 15.58
N ILE A 93 -6.73 -26.07 16.19
CA ILE A 93 -6.52 -26.91 17.38
C ILE A 93 -7.34 -26.40 18.58
N ALA A 94 -7.40 -25.08 18.79
CA ALA A 94 -8.17 -24.50 19.87
C ALA A 94 -9.68 -24.76 19.70
N ASN A 95 -10.18 -24.67 18.47
CA ASN A 95 -11.58 -24.93 18.17
C ASN A 95 -11.94 -26.42 18.34
N ASP A 96 -11.09 -27.32 17.86
CA ASP A 96 -11.25 -28.77 18.05
C ASP A 96 -11.19 -29.18 19.53
N SER A 97 -10.27 -28.58 20.28
CA SER A 97 -10.16 -28.82 21.72
C SER A 97 -11.42 -28.35 22.45
N GLY A 98 -11.96 -27.18 22.07
CA GLY A 98 -13.23 -26.68 22.60
C GLY A 98 -14.41 -27.63 22.37
N ASP A 99 -14.51 -28.21 21.17
CA ASP A 99 -15.53 -29.22 20.84
C ASP A 99 -15.35 -30.50 21.68
N VAL A 100 -14.13 -30.98 21.85
CA VAL A 100 -13.83 -32.15 22.70
C VAL A 100 -14.23 -31.89 24.16
N PHE A 101 -13.90 -30.72 24.73
CA PHE A 101 -14.30 -30.37 26.09
C PHE A 101 -15.82 -30.24 26.24
N GLN A 102 -16.52 -29.69 25.24
CA GLN A 102 -17.98 -29.62 25.26
C GLN A 102 -18.61 -31.02 25.23
N ARG A 103 -18.14 -31.91 24.35
CA ARG A 103 -18.63 -33.29 24.30
C ARG A 103 -18.39 -34.06 25.58
N LEU A 104 -17.21 -33.88 26.18
CA LEU A 104 -16.85 -34.54 27.44
C LEU A 104 -17.73 -34.05 28.60
N THR A 105 -18.05 -32.75 28.62
CA THR A 105 -18.97 -32.15 29.59
C THR A 105 -20.40 -32.65 29.40
N SER A 106 -20.88 -32.75 28.15
CA SER A 106 -22.20 -33.30 27.86
C SER A 106 -22.32 -34.77 28.28
N LEU A 107 -21.30 -35.58 28.00
CA LEU A 107 -21.30 -37.00 28.39
C LEU A 107 -21.33 -37.17 29.91
N ILE A 108 -20.57 -36.36 30.66
CA ILE A 108 -20.59 -36.34 32.13
C ILE A 108 -21.98 -35.98 32.66
N ASN A 109 -22.63 -34.96 32.06
CA ASN A 109 -23.97 -34.54 32.47
C ASN A 109 -25.08 -35.54 32.10
N GLU A 110 -24.88 -36.37 31.08
CA GLU A 110 -25.83 -37.44 30.69
C GLU A 110 -25.64 -38.74 31.48
N THR A 111 -24.48 -38.93 32.12
CA THR A 111 -24.12 -40.16 32.85
C THR A 111 -24.16 -40.03 34.38
N LEU A 112 -24.34 -38.81 34.91
CA LEU A 112 -24.62 -38.50 36.32
C LEU A 112 -26.13 -38.29 36.55
#